data_AF-A0A0S9KEA3-F1
#
_entry.id   AF-A0A0S9KEA3-F1
#
_cell.length_a   1.000
_cell.length_b   1.000
_cell.length_c   1.000
_cell.angle_alpha   90.00
_cell.angle_beta   90.00
_cell.angle_gamma   90.00
#
_symmetry.space_group_name_H-M   'P 1'
#
loop_
_entity.id
_entity.type
_entity.pdbx_description
1 polymer ?
#
loop_
_entity_poly.entity_id
_entity_poly.type
_entity_poly.pdbx_seq_one_letter_code
_entity_poly.pdbx_strand_id
1 'polypeptide(L)'
;MDFPFDSFVDQVVGAGWRETADSVAAFLGEHGHLPLSRMGAARDMPADLAAEDRLGRWVSKQREADRHGTLTDPRRAYLKSALGDLWVECAPRDHRWESKAEAVREFIDSTGRKPLTHRLPSSTLPPERAAEDKLGRWLSKQKVASNAGVLPPERAELVLELLAL
;
A
#
# COMPACT_ATOMS: atom_id res chain seq x y z
N MET A 1 -19.00 -12.21 17.79
CA MET A 1 -19.72 -10.94 17.59
C MET A 1 -19.33 -10.45 16.22
N ASP A 2 -20.13 -10.82 15.22
CA ASP A 2 -19.99 -10.35 13.84
C ASP A 2 -20.37 -8.88 13.79
N PHE A 3 -19.42 -8.03 13.39
CA PHE A 3 -19.71 -6.64 13.08
C PHE A 3 -20.11 -6.57 11.61
N PRO A 4 -21.37 -6.23 11.27
CA PRO A 4 -21.78 -6.05 9.89
C PRO A 4 -21.25 -4.70 9.41
N PHE A 5 -20.02 -4.67 8.92
CA PHE A 5 -19.42 -3.48 8.31
C PHE A 5 -19.85 -3.31 6.83
N ASP A 6 -21.03 -3.83 6.46
CA ASP A 6 -21.40 -4.04 5.06
C ASP A 6 -22.73 -3.39 4.65
N SER A 7 -23.04 -2.20 5.17
CA SER A 7 -24.28 -1.51 4.75
C SER A 7 -24.21 0.01 4.65
N PHE A 8 -23.06 0.65 4.86
CA PHE A 8 -22.98 2.12 4.80
C PHE A 8 -22.06 2.68 3.71
N VAL A 9 -21.09 1.89 3.23
CA VAL A 9 -20.18 2.33 2.16
C VAL A 9 -20.78 2.14 0.76
N ASP A 10 -21.75 1.23 0.61
CA ASP A 10 -22.45 0.99 -0.66
C ASP A 10 -23.51 2.08 -1.00
N GLN A 11 -23.82 3.00 -0.07
CA GLN A 11 -24.99 3.88 -0.21
C GLN A 11 -24.68 5.33 -0.64
N VAL A 12 -23.46 5.66 -1.10
CA VAL A 12 -23.14 7.07 -1.51
C VAL A 12 -22.57 7.24 -2.93
N VAL A 13 -22.41 6.20 -3.75
CA VAL A 13 -22.18 6.38 -5.21
C VAL A 13 -22.95 5.33 -5.99
N GLY A 14 -24.21 5.63 -6.33
CA GLY A 14 -25.16 4.75 -7.02
C GLY A 14 -24.90 4.53 -8.51
N ALA A 15 -23.65 4.29 -8.90
CA ALA A 15 -23.28 3.63 -10.15
C ALA A 15 -22.42 2.42 -9.73
N GLY A 16 -22.83 1.21 -10.12
CA GLY A 16 -22.26 -0.03 -9.60
C GLY A 16 -20.73 -0.02 -9.63
N TRP A 17 -20.06 -0.67 -8.67
CA TRP A 17 -18.59 -0.77 -8.63
C TRP A 17 -17.99 -1.10 -10.02
N ARG A 18 -18.70 -1.96 -10.78
CA ARG A 18 -18.37 -2.34 -12.16
C ARG A 18 -18.51 -1.19 -13.15
N GLU A 19 -19.56 -0.39 -13.08
CA GLU A 19 -19.77 0.79 -13.94
C GLU A 19 -18.70 1.85 -13.70
N THR A 20 -18.28 2.04 -12.45
CA THR A 20 -17.17 2.94 -12.13
C THR A 20 -15.85 2.38 -12.65
N ALA A 21 -15.61 1.07 -12.52
CA ALA A 21 -14.45 0.41 -13.10
C ALA A 21 -14.44 0.53 -14.65
N ASP A 22 -15.60 0.39 -15.28
CA ASP A 22 -15.79 0.56 -16.74
C ASP A 22 -15.52 2.00 -17.17
N SER A 23 -15.92 2.98 -16.35
CA SER A 23 -15.62 4.40 -16.58
C SER A 23 -14.11 4.67 -16.50
N VAL A 24 -13.39 4.02 -15.57
CA VAL A 24 -11.93 4.11 -15.49
C VAL A 24 -11.27 3.46 -16.72
N ALA A 25 -11.78 2.31 -17.18
CA ALA A 25 -11.26 1.63 -18.37
C ALA A 25 -11.51 2.44 -19.66
N ALA A 26 -12.69 3.06 -19.78
CA ALA A 26 -13.02 3.96 -20.88
C ALA A 26 -12.11 5.20 -20.87
N PHE A 27 -11.92 5.82 -19.71
CA PHE A 27 -10.99 6.95 -19.55
C PHE A 27 -9.57 6.56 -19.94
N LEU A 28 -9.11 5.37 -19.54
CA LEU A 28 -7.80 4.85 -19.94
C LEU A 28 -7.69 4.68 -21.46
N GLY A 29 -8.73 4.18 -22.12
CA GLY A 29 -8.78 4.04 -23.57
C GLY A 29 -8.76 5.38 -24.31
N GLU A 30 -9.43 6.40 -23.76
CA GLU A 30 -9.52 7.73 -24.36
C GLU A 30 -8.26 8.58 -24.13
N HIS A 31 -7.70 8.55 -22.92
CA HIS A 31 -6.60 9.44 -22.50
C HIS A 31 -5.22 8.76 -22.48
N GLY A 32 -5.16 7.42 -22.55
CA GLY A 32 -3.91 6.66 -22.49
C GLY A 32 -3.25 6.61 -21.12
N HIS A 33 -3.91 7.11 -20.07
CA HIS A 33 -3.43 7.04 -18.68
C HIS A 33 -4.57 6.79 -17.70
N LEU A 34 -4.23 6.32 -16.50
CA LEU A 34 -5.20 6.21 -15.41
C LEU A 34 -5.59 7.60 -14.90
N PRO A 35 -6.85 7.80 -14.47
CA PRO A 35 -7.31 9.07 -13.93
C PRO A 35 -6.56 9.40 -12.63
N LEU A 36 -6.14 10.65 -12.50
CA LEU A 36 -5.35 11.10 -11.36
C LEU A 36 -6.23 11.78 -10.32
N SER A 37 -6.04 11.41 -9.05
CA SER A 37 -6.62 12.21 -7.96
C SER A 37 -5.78 13.45 -7.74
N ARG A 38 -6.39 14.62 -7.91
CA ARG A 38 -5.83 15.91 -7.53
C ARG A 38 -6.33 16.20 -6.12
N MET A 39 -5.59 15.68 -5.13
CA MET A 39 -5.83 15.92 -3.71
C MET A 39 -5.99 17.43 -3.44
N GLY A 40 -7.14 17.84 -2.91
CA GLY A 40 -7.49 19.25 -2.67
C GLY A 40 -8.13 19.96 -3.87
N ALA A 41 -9.34 19.53 -4.26
CA ALA A 41 -10.09 20.18 -5.33
C ALA A 41 -10.40 21.65 -4.98
N ALA A 42 -9.96 22.57 -5.83
CA ALA A 42 -10.41 23.97 -5.79
C ALA A 42 -11.93 24.03 -6.07
N ARG A 43 -12.65 24.97 -5.43
CA ARG A 43 -14.11 25.14 -5.61
C ARG A 43 -14.49 25.45 -7.07
N ASP A 44 -13.55 25.94 -7.87
CA ASP A 44 -13.77 26.41 -9.25
C ASP A 44 -13.03 25.52 -10.28
N MET A 45 -13.11 24.20 -10.12
CA MET A 45 -12.51 23.25 -11.05
C MET A 45 -13.39 23.08 -12.30
N PRO A 46 -12.80 23.08 -13.52
CA PRO A 46 -13.48 22.64 -14.74
C PRO A 46 -14.16 21.27 -14.59
N ALA A 47 -15.32 21.10 -15.24
CA ALA A 47 -16.18 19.93 -15.03
C ALA A 47 -15.51 18.59 -15.46
N ASP A 48 -14.71 18.63 -16.52
CA ASP A 48 -13.88 17.54 -17.02
C ASP A 48 -12.81 17.12 -16.00
N LEU A 49 -12.09 18.09 -15.43
CA LEU A 49 -11.09 17.82 -14.39
C LEU A 49 -11.72 17.33 -13.08
N ALA A 50 -12.92 17.79 -12.76
CA ALA A 50 -13.68 17.30 -11.61
C ALA A 50 -14.16 15.85 -11.82
N ALA A 51 -14.49 15.46 -13.05
CA ALA A 51 -14.83 14.08 -13.39
C ALA A 51 -13.60 13.15 -13.28
N GLU A 52 -12.44 13.57 -13.80
CA GLU A 52 -11.18 12.83 -13.64
C GLU A 52 -10.81 12.64 -12.16
N ASP A 53 -10.88 13.70 -11.34
CA ASP A 53 -10.52 13.59 -9.91
C ASP A 53 -11.39 12.59 -9.15
N ARG A 54 -12.68 12.49 -9.48
CA ARG A 54 -13.59 11.48 -8.87
C ARG A 54 -13.15 10.06 -9.21
N LEU A 55 -12.82 9.79 -10.48
CA LEU A 55 -12.32 8.49 -10.92
C LEU A 55 -10.95 8.18 -10.28
N GLY A 56 -10.05 9.18 -10.20
CA GLY A 56 -8.75 9.04 -9.56
C GLY A 56 -8.83 8.75 -8.06
N ARG A 57 -9.78 9.37 -7.35
CA ARG A 57 -10.06 9.05 -5.94
C ARG A 57 -10.58 7.63 -5.78
N TRP A 58 -11.44 7.18 -6.70
CA TRP A 58 -11.95 5.82 -6.69
C TRP A 58 -10.82 4.80 -6.91
N VAL A 59 -9.93 5.03 -7.89
CA VAL A 59 -8.73 4.20 -8.13
C VAL A 59 -7.85 4.17 -6.87
N SER A 60 -7.66 5.32 -6.21
CA SER A 60 -6.89 5.42 -4.98
C SER A 60 -7.50 4.57 -3.84
N LYS A 61 -8.82 4.61 -3.68
CA LYS A 61 -9.56 3.77 -2.71
C LYS A 61 -9.44 2.28 -3.05
N GLN A 62 -9.51 1.89 -4.31
CA GLN A 62 -9.35 0.50 -4.71
C GLN A 62 -7.91 0.00 -4.44
N ARG A 63 -6.89 0.83 -4.69
CA ARG A 63 -5.48 0.52 -4.34
C ARG A 63 -5.27 0.43 -2.83
N GLU A 64 -5.97 1.25 -2.05
CA GLU A 64 -5.97 1.17 -0.61
C GLU A 64 -6.61 -0.13 -0.12
N ALA A 65 -7.80 -0.48 -0.63
CA ALA A 65 -8.46 -1.75 -0.32
C ALA A 65 -7.59 -2.97 -0.67
N ASP A 66 -6.94 -2.95 -1.84
CA ASP A 66 -6.00 -4.01 -2.26
C ASP A 66 -4.83 -4.13 -1.29
N ARG A 67 -4.24 -2.99 -0.91
CA ARG A 67 -3.16 -2.90 0.08
C ARG A 67 -3.58 -3.39 1.46
N HIS A 68 -4.85 -3.24 1.82
CA HIS A 68 -5.40 -3.68 3.10
C HIS A 68 -5.94 -5.11 3.07
N GLY A 69 -5.89 -5.79 1.91
CA GLY A 69 -6.44 -7.13 1.76
C GLY A 69 -7.98 -7.19 1.81
N THR A 70 -8.66 -6.05 1.71
CA THR A 70 -10.12 -5.96 1.73
C THR A 70 -10.75 -5.91 0.34
N LEU A 71 -9.92 -5.83 -0.71
CA LEU A 71 -10.36 -6.00 -2.09
C LEU A 71 -10.53 -7.49 -2.41
N THR A 72 -11.75 -7.90 -2.75
CA THR A 72 -12.06 -9.29 -3.07
C THR A 72 -11.34 -9.76 -4.34
N ASP A 73 -10.98 -11.05 -4.40
CA ASP A 73 -10.30 -11.64 -5.55
C ASP A 73 -11.01 -11.39 -6.89
N PRO A 74 -12.36 -11.50 -7.00
CA PRO A 74 -13.05 -11.17 -8.24
C PRO A 74 -12.90 -9.71 -8.67
N ARG A 75 -12.90 -8.77 -7.71
CA ARG A 75 -12.68 -7.34 -7.99
C ARG A 75 -11.24 -7.06 -8.42
N ARG A 76 -10.26 -7.71 -7.79
CA ARG A 76 -8.85 -7.64 -8.19
C ARG A 76 -8.65 -8.17 -9.62
N ALA A 77 -9.21 -9.33 -9.92
CA ALA A 77 -9.12 -9.94 -11.25
C ALA A 77 -9.77 -9.04 -12.32
N TYR A 78 -10.92 -8.43 -12.02
CA TYR A 78 -11.58 -7.50 -12.92
C TYR A 78 -10.71 -6.27 -13.21
N LEU A 79 -10.16 -5.62 -12.18
CA LEU A 79 -9.32 -4.43 -12.37
C LEU A 79 -8.05 -4.76 -13.16
N LYS A 80 -7.45 -5.93 -12.91
CA LYS A 80 -6.30 -6.41 -13.68
C LYS A 80 -6.66 -6.64 -15.14
N SER A 81 -7.82 -7.24 -15.43
CA SER A 81 -8.29 -7.44 -16.80
C SER A 81 -8.63 -6.14 -17.51
N ALA A 82 -9.23 -5.18 -16.81
CA ALA A 82 -9.73 -3.93 -17.40
C ALA A 82 -8.63 -2.86 -17.58
N LEU A 83 -7.63 -2.86 -16.69
CA LEU A 83 -6.60 -1.81 -16.63
C LEU A 83 -5.18 -2.31 -16.98
N GLY A 84 -5.03 -3.63 -17.18
CA GLY A 84 -3.78 -4.26 -17.58
C GLY A 84 -2.61 -3.95 -16.65
N ASP A 85 -1.45 -3.68 -17.25
CA ASP A 85 -0.18 -3.45 -16.53
C ASP A 85 -0.14 -2.17 -15.69
N LEU A 86 -1.08 -1.24 -15.90
CA LEU A 86 -1.18 -0.01 -15.10
C LEU A 86 -1.75 -0.28 -13.70
N TRP A 87 -2.42 -1.41 -13.52
CA TRP A 87 -2.88 -1.92 -12.23
C TRP A 87 -1.82 -2.84 -11.60
N VAL A 88 -0.75 -2.24 -11.07
CA VAL A 88 0.24 -2.97 -10.27
C VAL A 88 -0.37 -3.33 -8.93
N GLU A 89 -0.51 -4.65 -8.68
CA GLU A 89 -0.97 -5.21 -7.40
C GLU A 89 -0.20 -4.58 -6.25
N CYS A 90 -0.92 -3.95 -5.32
CA CYS A 90 -0.30 -3.45 -4.11
C CYS A 90 -0.20 -4.63 -3.16
N ALA A 91 0.99 -5.26 -3.10
CA ALA A 91 1.28 -6.31 -2.12
C ALA A 91 0.69 -5.90 -0.75
N PRO A 92 -0.20 -6.73 -0.16
CA PRO A 92 -0.87 -6.42 1.10
C PRO A 92 0.13 -5.96 2.16
N ARG A 93 -0.27 -5.05 3.04
CA ARG A 93 0.61 -4.52 4.11
C ARG A 93 1.24 -5.65 4.92
N ASP A 94 0.54 -6.76 5.09
CA ASP A 94 1.02 -7.93 5.84
C ASP A 94 2.16 -8.66 5.11
N HIS A 95 2.03 -8.92 3.81
CA HIS A 95 3.14 -9.44 3.00
C HIS A 95 4.35 -8.49 3.00
N ARG A 96 4.12 -7.17 3.02
CA ARG A 96 5.23 -6.19 3.14
C ARG A 96 5.91 -6.24 4.50
N TRP A 97 5.22 -6.63 5.56
CA TRP A 97 5.80 -6.77 6.89
C TRP A 97 6.67 -8.02 6.94
N GLU A 98 6.15 -9.16 6.48
CA GLU A 98 6.85 -10.44 6.42
C GLU A 98 8.09 -10.37 5.53
N SER A 99 7.97 -9.86 4.29
CA SER A 99 9.13 -9.71 3.40
C SER A 99 10.19 -8.78 3.97
N LYS A 100 9.83 -7.79 4.80
CA LYS A 100 10.82 -6.95 5.48
C LYS A 100 11.49 -7.66 6.64
N ALA A 101 10.75 -8.46 7.40
CA ALA A 101 11.32 -9.28 8.45
C ALA A 101 12.31 -10.29 7.86
N GLU A 102 11.95 -10.94 6.76
CA GLU A 102 12.83 -11.84 6.01
C GLU A 102 14.07 -11.12 5.47
N ALA A 103 13.93 -9.94 4.86
CA ALA A 103 15.07 -9.15 4.40
C ALA A 103 16.01 -8.71 5.53
N VAL A 104 15.50 -8.47 6.74
CA VAL A 104 16.34 -8.22 7.92
C VAL A 104 17.09 -9.49 8.33
N ARG A 105 16.42 -10.64 8.35
CA ARG A 105 17.05 -11.93 8.68
C ARG A 105 18.17 -12.24 7.69
N GLU A 106 17.91 -12.17 6.40
CA GLU A 106 18.92 -12.41 5.36
C GLU A 106 20.11 -11.44 5.46
N PHE A 107 19.85 -10.17 5.79
CA PHE A 107 20.92 -9.21 6.04
C PHE A 107 21.78 -9.62 7.24
N ILE A 108 21.16 -10.06 8.34
CA ILE A 108 21.89 -10.53 9.52
C ILE A 108 22.68 -11.80 9.20
N ASP A 109 22.09 -12.76 8.51
CA ASP A 109 22.74 -14.03 8.15
C ASP A 109 23.94 -13.80 7.21
N SER A 110 23.82 -12.87 6.26
CA SER A 110 24.90 -12.57 5.30
C SER A 110 26.01 -11.68 5.87
N THR A 111 25.70 -10.78 6.81
CA THR A 111 26.67 -9.81 7.34
C THR A 111 27.15 -10.11 8.76
N GLY A 112 26.48 -11.02 9.47
CA GLY A 112 26.70 -11.31 10.89
C GLY A 112 26.33 -10.17 11.82
N ARG A 113 25.58 -9.15 11.34
CA ARG A 113 25.22 -7.97 12.11
C ARG A 113 23.85 -7.41 11.73
N LYS A 114 23.27 -6.64 12.65
CA LYS A 114 22.02 -5.92 12.40
C LYS A 114 22.21 -4.76 11.40
N PRO A 115 21.20 -4.44 10.58
CA PRO A 115 21.24 -3.31 9.67
C PRO A 115 21.26 -1.99 10.45
N LEU A 116 22.12 -1.06 10.03
CA LEU A 116 22.32 0.22 10.68
C LEU A 116 21.32 1.28 10.19
N THR A 117 21.09 2.28 11.03
CA THR A 117 20.42 3.52 10.60
C THR A 117 21.46 4.59 10.31
N HIS A 118 21.25 5.34 9.25
CA HIS A 118 22.12 6.43 8.84
C HIS A 118 21.52 7.78 9.22
N ARG A 119 22.39 8.75 9.53
CA ARG A 119 21.96 10.13 9.82
C ARG A 119 21.46 10.86 8.57
N LEU A 120 22.00 10.53 7.41
CA LEU A 120 21.61 11.15 6.14
C LEU A 120 20.33 10.52 5.58
N PRO A 121 19.53 11.26 4.79
CA PRO A 121 18.40 10.69 4.08
C PRO A 121 18.82 9.54 3.15
N SER A 122 18.02 8.48 3.05
CA SER A 122 18.37 7.34 2.19
C SER A 122 18.54 7.72 0.71
N SER A 123 17.93 8.82 0.27
CA SER A 123 18.06 9.34 -1.10
C SER A 123 19.44 9.91 -1.43
N THR A 124 20.26 10.22 -0.42
CA THR A 124 21.62 10.76 -0.61
C THR A 124 22.70 9.72 -0.39
N LEU A 125 22.32 8.49 -0.02
CA LEU A 125 23.22 7.38 0.21
C LEU A 125 23.41 6.55 -1.09
N PRO A 126 24.57 5.90 -1.26
CA PRO A 126 24.72 4.85 -2.26
C PRO A 126 23.63 3.77 -2.11
N PRO A 127 23.20 3.11 -3.21
CA PRO A 127 22.05 2.20 -3.19
C PRO A 127 22.09 1.14 -2.09
N GLU A 128 23.25 0.52 -1.85
CA GLU A 128 23.44 -0.51 -0.81
C GLU A 128 23.22 0.06 0.61
N ARG A 129 23.82 1.22 0.91
CA ARG A 129 23.63 1.90 2.20
C ARG A 129 22.20 2.44 2.36
N ALA A 130 21.57 2.85 1.27
CA ALA A 130 20.17 3.26 1.27
C ALA A 130 19.24 2.07 1.55
N ALA A 131 19.56 0.87 1.05
CA ALA A 131 18.83 -0.34 1.34
C ALA A 131 19.00 -0.76 2.80
N GLU A 132 20.24 -0.79 3.31
CA GLU A 132 20.53 -1.06 4.72
C GLU A 132 19.80 -0.07 5.66
N ASP A 133 19.86 1.23 5.36
CA ASP A 133 19.19 2.29 6.15
C ASP A 133 17.68 2.04 6.27
N LYS A 134 17.03 1.61 5.18
CA LYS A 134 15.59 1.29 5.18
C LYS A 134 15.28 0.11 6.10
N LEU A 135 16.12 -0.93 6.10
CA LEU A 135 15.98 -2.09 6.99
C LEU A 135 16.20 -1.70 8.45
N GLY A 136 17.28 -0.96 8.74
CA GLY A 136 17.59 -0.48 10.09
C GLY A 136 16.48 0.40 10.67
N ARG A 137 15.93 1.33 9.87
CA ARG A 137 14.81 2.17 10.30
C ARG A 137 13.55 1.38 10.55
N TRP A 138 13.29 0.36 9.72
CA TRP A 138 12.15 -0.51 9.92
C TRP A 138 12.29 -1.33 11.22
N LEU A 139 13.44 -1.97 11.45
CA LEU A 139 13.70 -2.76 12.65
C LEU A 139 13.59 -1.90 13.92
N SER A 140 14.14 -0.68 13.89
CA SER A 140 14.05 0.25 15.02
C SER A 140 12.60 0.67 15.33
N LYS A 141 11.76 0.85 14.30
CA LYS A 141 10.32 1.11 14.49
C LYS A 141 9.59 -0.12 15.05
N GLN A 142 9.91 -1.32 14.56
CA GLN A 142 9.29 -2.55 15.06
C GLN A 142 9.65 -2.82 16.52
N LYS A 143 10.91 -2.56 16.93
CA LYS A 143 11.32 -2.64 18.33
C LYS A 143 10.46 -1.78 19.25
N VAL A 144 10.23 -0.51 18.85
CA VAL A 144 9.39 0.41 19.62
C VAL A 144 7.94 -0.08 19.67
N ALA A 145 7.39 -0.53 18.54
CA ALA A 145 6.02 -1.05 18.46
C ALA A 145 5.82 -2.34 19.29
N SER A 146 6.82 -3.22 19.32
CA SER A 146 6.86 -4.44 20.15
C SER A 146 6.86 -4.08 21.63
N ASN A 147 7.75 -3.14 22.04
CA ASN A 147 7.84 -2.70 23.43
C ASN A 147 6.57 -1.96 23.89
N ALA A 148 5.86 -1.30 22.98
CA ALA A 148 4.59 -0.65 23.26
C ALA A 148 3.40 -1.60 23.26
N GLY A 149 3.58 -2.88 22.95
CA GLY A 149 2.50 -3.88 22.89
C GLY A 149 1.50 -3.67 21.76
N VAL A 150 1.88 -2.95 20.71
CA VAL A 150 0.98 -2.62 19.57
C VAL A 150 1.11 -3.65 18.44
N LEU A 151 2.16 -4.47 18.46
CA LEU A 151 2.31 -5.58 17.52
C LEU A 151 1.51 -6.81 17.97
N PRO A 152 0.91 -7.55 17.02
CA PRO A 152 0.43 -8.91 17.28
C PRO A 152 1.54 -9.76 17.92
N PRO A 153 1.21 -10.70 18.82
CA PRO A 153 2.19 -11.46 19.60
C PRO A 153 3.22 -12.18 18.71
N GLU A 154 2.77 -12.84 17.64
CA GLU A 154 3.65 -13.52 16.67
C GLU A 154 4.68 -12.57 16.03
N ARG A 155 4.26 -11.33 15.73
CA ARG A 155 5.14 -10.30 15.15
C ARG A 155 6.11 -9.74 16.19
N ALA A 156 5.68 -9.61 17.43
CA ALA A 156 6.53 -9.17 18.53
C ALA A 156 7.63 -10.21 18.80
N GLU A 157 7.28 -11.49 18.84
CA GLU A 157 8.24 -12.60 19.01
C GLU A 157 9.27 -12.63 17.89
N LEU A 158 8.84 -12.54 16.63
CA LEU A 158 9.76 -12.50 15.50
C LEU A 158 10.71 -11.29 15.56
N VAL A 159 10.22 -10.12 15.96
CA VAL A 159 11.08 -8.93 16.12
C VAL A 159 12.09 -9.11 17.24
N LEU A 160 11.70 -9.75 18.34
CA LEU A 160 12.63 -10.07 19.43
C LEU A 160 13.70 -11.07 19.02
N GLU A 161 13.33 -12.09 18.22
CA GLU A 161 14.26 -13.04 17.63
C GLU A 161 15.30 -12.32 16.75
N LEU A 162 14.86 -11.46 15.81
CA LEU A 162 15.74 -10.66 14.96
C LEU A 162 16.65 -9.72 15.77
N LEU A 163 16.21 -9.26 16.94
CA LEU A 163 17.03 -8.45 17.83
C LEU A 163 18.03 -9.28 18.64
N ALA A 164 17.83 -10.59 18.75
CA ALA A 164 18.71 -11.52 19.45
C ALA A 164 19.81 -12.13 18.57
N LEU A 165 19.60 -12.20 17.24
CA LEU A 165 20.61 -12.61 16.24
C LEU A 165 21.77 -11.60 16.15
#